data_AF-A0A9W6K557-F1
#
_entry.id   AF-A0A9W6K557-F1
#
_cell.length_a   1.000
_cell.length_b   1.000
_cell.length_c   1.000
_cell.angle_alpha   90.00
_cell.angle_beta   90.00
_cell.angle_gamma   90.00
#
_symmetry.space_group_name_H-M   'P 1'
#
loop_
_entity.id
_entity.type
_entity.pdbx_description
1 polymer ?
#
loop_
_entity_poly.entity_id
_entity_poly.type
_entity_poly.pdbx_seq_one_letter_code
_entity_poly.pdbx_strand_id
1 'polypeptide(L)'
;MVARYVLLGLLLSALGGCGLFKLDKEMQQARQDLVLIAGRLNSTESGRDALVALLDAQGNLVRYRIAALGETFYFTEAPGQYQLLVFDDHNGNFALDADEPRQWLPKAQSMMLHVQPDAASRERLAELNPIDLRPTDLARAPAVDLNLQVLYREQPRLQRNYLQPVSFADPRFDQANIELGAWQPLTFLRELGYGLYLLAPWDPNKEPIFLVHGINSSPRNWQELVANLDTERFQLLLYHFPSGVPLNNSAYMLSLGLRDVQRRLKPARFHVMAHSMGGLVARRALQMLNADDSRNLCLFITLATPWNGHPSAATGLKRMPVEVPVWKDLAPGSPYLQQLFATPLPAHIRQWMLVSYTGNSRLLEEPNDGVVPLTSELSNAAQDEATRLYLLNENHTSILQSRRTAELLQRAFDGLPKEGCG
;
A
#
# COMPACT_ATOMS: atom_id res chain seq x y z
N MET A 1 13.26 13.69 44.74
CA MET A 1 13.72 13.62 43.33
C MET A 1 12.56 13.23 42.40
N VAL A 2 11.39 13.87 42.57
CA VAL A 2 10.09 13.46 41.96
C VAL A 2 9.55 14.54 41.00
N ALA A 3 10.27 15.64 40.79
CA ALA A 3 9.76 16.81 40.05
C ALA A 3 10.35 17.01 38.64
N ARG A 4 10.94 15.97 38.01
CA ARG A 4 11.54 16.09 36.65
C ARG A 4 10.95 15.17 35.57
N TYR A 5 9.99 14.31 35.90
CA TYR A 5 9.40 13.34 34.97
C TYR A 5 8.03 13.74 34.40
N VAL A 6 7.53 14.93 34.75
CA VAL A 6 6.27 15.46 34.19
C VAL A 6 6.49 16.19 32.86
N LEU A 7 7.70 16.69 32.55
CA LEU A 7 7.91 17.53 31.37
C LEU A 7 8.14 16.80 30.04
N LEU A 8 8.41 15.48 30.01
CA LEU A 8 8.62 14.75 28.74
C LEU A 8 7.39 13.93 28.31
N GLY A 9 6.51 13.56 29.25
CA GLY A 9 5.15 13.10 28.94
C GLY A 9 4.23 14.23 28.45
N LEU A 10 4.63 15.49 28.69
CA LEU A 10 3.91 16.69 28.25
C LEU A 10 4.32 17.21 26.86
N LEU A 11 5.47 16.79 26.32
CA LEU A 11 5.88 17.13 24.95
C LEU A 11 5.26 16.17 23.91
N LEU A 12 4.90 14.95 24.30
CA LEU A 12 4.06 14.05 23.49
C LEU A 12 2.56 14.36 23.62
N SER A 13 2.10 15.00 24.70
CA SER A 13 0.69 15.38 24.85
C SER A 13 0.36 16.79 24.34
N ALA A 14 1.31 17.72 24.28
CA ALA A 14 1.09 19.03 23.63
C ALA A 14 1.17 18.95 22.09
N LEU A 15 2.08 18.14 21.53
CA LEU A 15 2.17 17.90 20.08
C LEU A 15 1.21 16.81 19.58
N GLY A 16 1.02 15.73 20.36
CA GLY A 16 0.08 14.67 20.05
C GLY A 16 -1.39 15.10 20.21
N GLY A 17 -1.69 15.99 21.17
CA GLY A 17 -3.05 16.52 21.37
C GLY A 17 -3.57 17.25 20.12
N CYS A 18 -2.77 18.16 19.55
CA CYS A 18 -3.14 18.87 18.33
C CYS A 18 -3.33 17.91 17.14
N GLY A 19 -2.45 16.92 16.98
CA GLY A 19 -2.57 15.89 15.93
C GLY A 19 -3.83 15.04 16.07
N LEU A 20 -4.16 14.61 17.29
CA LEU A 20 -5.37 13.82 17.56
C LEU A 20 -6.65 14.62 17.31
N PHE A 21 -6.70 15.90 17.71
CA PHE A 21 -7.85 16.77 17.40
C PHE A 21 -8.03 16.99 15.89
N LYS A 22 -6.93 17.18 15.16
CA LYS A 22 -6.96 17.30 13.69
C LYS A 22 -7.50 16.02 13.04
N LEU A 23 -7.02 14.86 13.50
CA LEU A 23 -7.46 13.56 12.99
C LEU A 23 -8.94 13.30 13.27
N ASP A 24 -9.40 13.55 14.50
CA ASP A 24 -10.81 13.38 14.89
C ASP A 24 -11.73 14.23 13.99
N LYS A 25 -11.37 15.50 13.78
CA LYS A 25 -12.09 16.40 12.89
C LYS A 25 -12.15 15.87 11.46
N GLU A 26 -11.05 15.35 10.92
CA GLU A 26 -11.06 14.73 9.60
C GLU A 26 -11.95 13.49 9.54
N MET A 27 -11.88 12.61 10.53
CA MET A 27 -12.68 11.38 10.54
C MET A 27 -14.18 11.68 10.63
N GLN A 28 -14.57 12.70 11.38
CA GLN A 28 -15.96 13.18 11.45
C GLN A 28 -16.40 13.77 10.11
N GLN A 29 -15.56 14.61 9.50
CA GLN A 29 -15.86 15.22 8.20
C GLN A 29 -15.96 14.17 7.08
N ALA A 30 -15.06 13.18 7.05
CA ALA A 30 -15.06 12.11 6.06
C ALA A 30 -16.39 11.35 5.97
N ARG A 31 -16.99 11.08 7.14
CA ARG A 31 -18.25 10.35 7.24
C ARG A 31 -19.45 11.14 6.69
N GLN A 32 -19.31 12.46 6.56
CA GLN A 32 -20.34 13.36 6.06
C GLN A 32 -20.11 13.74 4.59
N ASP A 33 -18.85 13.80 4.17
CA ASP A 33 -18.45 14.43 2.91
C ASP A 33 -17.89 13.46 1.86
N LEU A 34 -17.86 12.15 2.13
CA LEU A 34 -17.35 11.14 1.20
C LEU A 34 -18.30 9.95 1.05
N VAL A 35 -18.34 9.43 -0.18
CA VAL A 35 -19.04 8.20 -0.54
C VAL A 35 -18.06 7.14 -1.02
N LEU A 36 -18.44 5.89 -0.80
CA LEU A 36 -17.82 4.72 -1.41
C LEU A 36 -18.66 4.27 -2.59
N ILE A 37 -18.04 4.22 -3.76
CA ILE A 37 -18.54 3.49 -4.92
C ILE A 37 -17.77 2.18 -4.96
N ALA A 38 -18.44 1.08 -4.62
CA ALA A 38 -17.81 -0.24 -4.51
C ALA A 38 -18.60 -1.28 -5.28
N GLY A 39 -17.93 -2.35 -5.68
CA GLY A 39 -18.53 -3.45 -6.41
C GLY A 39 -17.64 -4.68 -6.38
N ARG A 40 -18.14 -5.80 -6.90
CA ARG A 40 -17.40 -7.05 -6.99
C ARG A 40 -17.39 -7.52 -8.43
N LEU A 41 -16.21 -7.91 -8.90
CA LEU A 41 -16.05 -8.61 -10.17
C LEU A 41 -16.31 -10.10 -9.94
N ASN A 42 -17.48 -10.58 -10.33
CA ASN A 42 -17.90 -11.95 -10.10
C ASN A 42 -17.42 -12.89 -11.21
N SER A 43 -17.44 -12.40 -12.45
CA SER A 43 -17.06 -13.17 -13.64
C SER A 43 -16.46 -12.28 -14.73
N THR A 44 -15.47 -12.84 -15.43
CA THR A 44 -14.90 -12.30 -16.67
C THR A 44 -14.84 -13.41 -17.71
N GLU A 45 -15.00 -13.07 -18.99
CA GLU A 45 -14.87 -14.05 -20.07
C GLU A 45 -13.46 -14.66 -20.08
N SER A 46 -12.44 -13.83 -19.99
CA SER A 46 -11.04 -14.27 -20.02
C SER A 46 -10.64 -15.07 -18.78
N GLY A 47 -11.43 -15.01 -17.71
CA GLY A 47 -11.06 -15.50 -16.38
C GLY A 47 -9.95 -14.66 -15.72
N ARG A 48 -9.62 -13.49 -16.27
CA ARG A 48 -8.59 -12.56 -15.76
C ARG A 48 -9.22 -11.34 -15.10
N ASP A 49 -8.39 -10.50 -14.48
CA ASP A 49 -8.84 -9.23 -13.91
C ASP A 49 -9.33 -8.25 -14.99
N ALA A 50 -10.33 -7.44 -14.65
CA ALA A 50 -10.92 -6.42 -15.52
C ALA A 50 -10.47 -5.00 -15.16
N LEU A 51 -10.59 -4.07 -16.12
CA LEU A 51 -10.42 -2.64 -15.89
C LEU A 51 -11.75 -2.02 -15.50
N VAL A 52 -11.76 -1.30 -14.37
CA VAL A 52 -12.93 -0.59 -13.83
C VAL A 52 -12.67 0.90 -13.92
N ALA A 53 -13.39 1.60 -14.79
CA ALA A 53 -13.37 3.05 -14.91
C ALA A 53 -14.54 3.68 -14.16
N LEU A 54 -14.24 4.63 -13.28
CA LEU A 54 -15.22 5.51 -12.66
C LEU A 54 -15.32 6.79 -13.47
N LEU A 55 -16.52 7.10 -13.96
CA LEU A 55 -16.81 8.28 -14.74
C LEU A 55 -17.72 9.25 -13.97
N ASP A 56 -17.58 10.54 -14.21
CA ASP A 56 -18.51 11.55 -13.68
C ASP A 56 -19.86 11.53 -14.43
N ALA A 57 -20.79 12.40 -14.03
CA ALA A 57 -22.10 12.52 -14.67
C ALA A 57 -22.03 12.93 -16.15
N GLN A 58 -20.93 13.55 -16.59
CA GLN A 58 -20.67 13.97 -17.97
C GLN A 58 -19.94 12.89 -18.78
N GLY A 59 -19.52 11.79 -18.15
CA GLY A 59 -18.78 10.70 -18.78
C GLY A 59 -17.28 10.91 -18.82
N ASN A 60 -16.73 11.90 -18.12
CA ASN A 60 -15.28 12.08 -18.03
C ASN A 60 -14.69 11.10 -17.01
N LEU A 61 -13.50 10.60 -17.30
CA LEU A 61 -12.78 9.73 -16.39
C LEU A 61 -12.43 10.46 -15.09
N VAL A 62 -12.79 9.86 -13.95
CA VAL A 62 -12.39 10.32 -12.63
C VAL A 62 -11.18 9.52 -12.15
N ARG A 63 -11.30 8.18 -12.16
CA ARG A 63 -10.25 7.22 -11.76
C ARG A 63 -10.51 5.88 -12.42
N TYR A 64 -9.51 4.99 -12.37
CA TYR A 64 -9.68 3.58 -12.71
C TYR A 64 -9.07 2.65 -11.65
N ARG A 65 -9.42 1.37 -11.72
CA ARG A 65 -8.88 0.26 -10.94
C ARG A 65 -8.67 -0.95 -11.84
N ILE A 66 -7.76 -1.84 -11.42
CA ILE A 66 -7.66 -3.20 -11.94
C ILE A 66 -8.30 -4.08 -10.86
N ALA A 67 -9.41 -4.76 -11.18
CA ALA A 67 -10.16 -5.58 -10.23
C ALA A 67 -9.97 -7.06 -10.56
N ALA A 68 -9.42 -7.82 -9.62
CA ALA A 68 -9.26 -9.26 -9.78
C ALA A 68 -10.58 -10.00 -9.62
N LEU A 69 -10.65 -11.22 -10.17
CA LEU A 69 -11.82 -12.07 -10.05
C LEU A 69 -12.12 -12.36 -8.57
N GLY A 70 -13.37 -12.14 -8.14
CA GLY A 70 -13.81 -12.26 -6.75
C GLY A 70 -13.39 -11.11 -5.84
N GLU A 71 -12.60 -10.15 -6.33
CA GLU A 71 -12.16 -8.99 -5.54
C GLU A 71 -13.24 -7.92 -5.48
N THR A 72 -13.36 -7.30 -4.30
CA THR A 72 -14.15 -6.07 -4.13
C THR A 72 -13.28 -4.86 -4.49
N PHE A 73 -13.65 -4.16 -5.56
CA PHE A 73 -13.05 -2.88 -5.90
C PHE A 73 -13.82 -1.74 -5.23
N TYR A 74 -13.13 -0.62 -5.00
CA TYR A 74 -13.79 0.58 -4.49
C TYR A 74 -13.08 1.88 -4.91
N PHE A 75 -13.89 2.93 -4.94
CA PHE A 75 -13.50 4.32 -5.09
C PHE A 75 -14.05 5.12 -3.91
N THR A 76 -13.29 6.12 -3.47
CA THR A 76 -13.71 7.07 -2.44
C THR A 76 -13.74 8.44 -3.06
N GLU A 77 -14.93 9.02 -3.18
CA GLU A 77 -15.15 10.30 -3.85
C GLU A 77 -16.11 11.19 -3.05
N ALA A 78 -16.21 12.47 -3.42
CA ALA A 78 -17.24 13.34 -2.88
C ALA A 78 -18.65 12.89 -3.33
N PRO A 79 -19.72 13.22 -2.58
CA PRO A 79 -21.09 12.95 -3.00
C PRO A 79 -21.37 13.50 -4.40
N GLY A 80 -21.83 12.64 -5.29
CA GLY A 80 -22.05 12.97 -6.69
C GLY A 80 -22.72 11.83 -7.44
N GLN A 81 -23.04 12.07 -8.71
CA GLN A 81 -23.48 11.01 -9.62
C GLN A 81 -22.29 10.51 -10.41
N TYR A 82 -22.11 9.19 -10.36
CA TYR A 82 -21.01 8.50 -11.03
C TYR A 82 -21.56 7.37 -11.88
N GLN A 83 -20.80 7.03 -12.90
CA GLN A 83 -21.02 5.88 -13.76
C GLN A 83 -19.87 4.90 -13.55
N LEU A 84 -20.13 3.61 -13.69
CA LEU A 84 -19.08 2.59 -13.73
C LEU A 84 -19.05 1.97 -15.10
N LEU A 85 -17.88 1.90 -15.70
CA LEU A 85 -17.63 1.12 -16.90
C LEU A 85 -16.57 0.07 -16.55
N VAL A 86 -16.92 -1.20 -16.72
CA VAL A 86 -15.99 -2.31 -16.50
C VAL A 86 -15.81 -3.07 -17.79
N PHE A 87 -14.58 -3.39 -18.16
CA PHE A 87 -14.28 -4.13 -19.38
C PHE A 87 -13.11 -5.08 -19.23
N ASP A 88 -13.17 -6.17 -20.00
CA ASP A 88 -12.15 -7.20 -20.08
C ASP A 88 -11.16 -6.83 -21.19
N ASP A 89 -10.02 -6.26 -20.82
CA ASP A 89 -8.97 -5.81 -21.76
C ASP A 89 -8.16 -7.01 -22.26
N HIS A 90 -8.51 -7.50 -23.45
CA HIS A 90 -7.99 -8.75 -23.99
C HIS A 90 -6.57 -8.60 -24.54
N ASN A 91 -6.26 -7.42 -25.08
CA ASN A 91 -4.98 -7.16 -25.73
C ASN A 91 -3.98 -6.40 -24.84
N GLY A 92 -4.42 -5.91 -23.67
CA GLY A 92 -3.61 -5.21 -22.70
C GLY A 92 -3.25 -3.78 -23.11
N ASN A 93 -4.04 -3.16 -24.00
CA ASN A 93 -3.81 -1.80 -24.49
C ASN A 93 -4.44 -0.73 -23.58
N PHE A 94 -5.15 -1.14 -22.52
CA PHE A 94 -5.84 -0.24 -21.58
C PHE A 94 -6.87 0.70 -22.22
N ALA A 95 -7.42 0.36 -23.38
CA ALA A 95 -8.48 1.09 -24.03
C ALA A 95 -9.64 0.13 -24.33
N LEU A 96 -10.88 0.62 -24.24
CA LEU A 96 -12.03 -0.22 -24.55
C LEU A 96 -12.16 -0.42 -26.07
N ASP A 97 -11.93 -1.64 -26.54
CA ASP A 97 -12.07 -2.02 -27.95
C ASP A 97 -13.49 -2.52 -28.30
N ALA A 98 -13.82 -2.56 -29.59
CA ALA A 98 -15.18 -2.87 -30.06
C ALA A 98 -15.63 -4.31 -29.75
N ASP A 99 -14.69 -5.26 -29.64
CA ASP A 99 -14.91 -6.69 -29.42
C ASP A 99 -14.75 -7.13 -27.96
N GLU A 100 -14.40 -6.22 -27.05
CA GLU A 100 -14.13 -6.57 -25.64
C GLU A 100 -15.40 -6.58 -24.77
N PRO A 101 -15.69 -7.63 -24.00
CA PRO A 101 -16.81 -7.63 -23.07
C PRO A 101 -16.80 -6.45 -22.10
N ARG A 102 -17.96 -5.82 -21.90
CA ARG A 102 -18.11 -4.67 -21.00
C ARG A 102 -19.45 -4.62 -20.31
N GLN A 103 -19.45 -4.05 -19.12
CA GLN A 103 -20.65 -3.69 -18.39
C GLN A 103 -20.58 -2.22 -18.02
N TRP A 104 -21.54 -1.44 -18.53
CA TRP A 104 -21.72 -0.05 -18.19
C TRP A 104 -22.92 0.11 -17.27
N LEU A 105 -22.68 0.72 -16.11
CA LEU A 105 -23.68 1.15 -15.15
C LEU A 105 -23.78 2.68 -15.22
N PRO A 106 -24.79 3.23 -15.92
CA PRO A 106 -24.96 4.69 -16.08
C PRO A 106 -25.21 5.42 -14.75
N LYS A 107 -25.59 4.67 -13.71
CA LYS A 107 -25.80 5.19 -12.36
C LYS A 107 -25.25 4.18 -11.36
N ALA A 108 -24.01 4.40 -10.94
CA ALA A 108 -23.37 3.59 -9.92
C ALA A 108 -24.04 3.80 -8.56
N GLN A 109 -24.20 2.72 -7.81
CA GLN A 109 -24.63 2.79 -6.42
C GLN A 109 -23.46 3.21 -5.53
N SER A 110 -23.76 3.95 -4.47
CA SER A 110 -22.77 4.42 -3.51
C SER A 110 -23.34 4.43 -2.10
N MET A 111 -22.49 4.28 -1.10
CA MET A 111 -22.85 4.43 0.31
C MET A 111 -21.96 5.48 0.98
N MET A 112 -22.44 6.09 2.07
CA MET A 112 -21.60 6.99 2.87
C MET A 112 -20.38 6.25 3.41
N LEU A 113 -19.23 6.92 3.37
CA LEU A 113 -17.97 6.34 3.83
C LEU A 113 -18.05 6.09 5.35
N HIS A 114 -17.82 4.84 5.74
CA HIS A 114 -17.53 4.47 7.11
C HIS A 114 -16.10 3.95 7.19
N VAL A 115 -15.28 4.54 8.06
CA VAL A 115 -13.87 4.15 8.20
C VAL A 115 -13.77 2.83 8.94
N GLN A 116 -13.08 1.84 8.35
CA GLN A 116 -12.95 0.47 8.85
C GLN A 116 -14.32 -0.15 9.20
N PRO A 117 -15.22 -0.33 8.20
CA PRO A 117 -16.51 -0.94 8.45
C PRO A 117 -16.36 -2.40 8.90
N ASP A 118 -17.37 -2.88 9.62
CA ASP A 118 -17.48 -4.29 10.01
C ASP A 118 -17.63 -5.22 8.79
N ALA A 119 -17.51 -6.53 9.02
CA ALA A 119 -17.54 -7.52 7.94
C ALA A 119 -18.86 -7.50 7.15
N ALA A 120 -20.01 -7.37 7.84
CA ALA A 120 -21.32 -7.32 7.20
C ALA A 120 -21.48 -6.08 6.31
N SER A 121 -20.95 -4.94 6.74
CA SER A 121 -20.96 -3.71 5.96
C SER A 121 -19.99 -3.77 4.79
N ARG A 122 -18.84 -4.46 4.91
CA ARG A 122 -17.95 -4.74 3.76
C ARG A 122 -18.61 -5.63 2.72
N GLU A 123 -19.33 -6.65 3.15
CA GLU A 123 -20.05 -7.53 2.21
C GLU A 123 -21.14 -6.76 1.47
N ARG A 124 -21.93 -5.95 2.19
CA ARG A 124 -22.91 -5.06 1.55
C ARG A 124 -22.28 -4.08 0.55
N LEU A 125 -21.11 -3.53 0.86
CA LEU A 125 -20.37 -2.66 -0.06
C LEU A 125 -19.96 -3.39 -1.35
N ALA A 126 -19.58 -4.66 -1.25
CA ALA A 126 -19.21 -5.49 -2.40
C ALA A 126 -20.40 -5.76 -3.33
N GLU A 127 -21.61 -5.82 -2.79
CA GLU A 127 -22.85 -6.11 -3.52
C GLU A 127 -23.51 -4.89 -4.17
N LEU A 128 -23.02 -3.66 -3.92
CA LEU A 128 -23.62 -2.43 -4.45
C LEU A 128 -23.65 -2.38 -5.98
N ASN A 129 -22.57 -2.81 -6.62
CA ASN A 129 -22.42 -2.80 -8.06
C ASN A 129 -21.82 -4.15 -8.52
N PRO A 130 -22.65 -5.21 -8.65
CA PRO A 130 -22.17 -6.50 -9.12
C PRO A 130 -21.81 -6.43 -10.60
N ILE A 131 -20.65 -6.99 -10.93
CA ILE A 131 -20.11 -7.00 -12.30
C ILE A 131 -19.94 -8.44 -12.78
N ASP A 132 -20.58 -8.74 -13.90
CA ASP A 132 -20.58 -10.05 -14.56
C ASP A 132 -20.38 -9.83 -16.06
N LEU A 133 -19.13 -9.94 -16.52
CA LEU A 133 -18.79 -9.71 -17.93
C LEU A 133 -18.98 -11.00 -18.73
N ARG A 134 -20.03 -11.06 -19.55
CA ARG A 134 -20.25 -12.18 -20.47
C ARG A 134 -19.69 -11.84 -21.86
N PRO A 135 -19.27 -12.85 -22.65
CA PRO A 135 -18.70 -12.63 -23.99
C PRO A 135 -19.57 -11.77 -24.92
N THR A 136 -20.89 -11.86 -24.76
CA THR A 136 -21.86 -11.15 -25.60
C THR A 136 -22.17 -9.73 -25.12
N ASP A 137 -21.61 -9.28 -24.00
CA ASP A 137 -21.87 -7.96 -23.43
C ASP A 137 -21.05 -6.88 -24.17
N LEU A 138 -21.41 -6.65 -25.43
CA LEU A 138 -20.78 -5.68 -26.34
C LEU A 138 -21.65 -4.42 -26.53
N ALA A 139 -22.46 -4.10 -25.52
CA ALA A 139 -23.36 -2.96 -25.57
C ALA A 139 -22.58 -1.64 -25.68
N ARG A 140 -23.17 -0.64 -26.33
CA ARG A 140 -22.56 0.68 -26.48
C ARG A 140 -22.30 1.30 -25.10
N ALA A 141 -21.07 1.74 -24.88
CA ALA A 141 -20.61 2.39 -23.67
C ALA A 141 -19.85 3.69 -24.00
N PRO A 142 -19.60 4.58 -23.02
CA PRO A 142 -18.67 5.69 -23.19
C PRO A 142 -17.29 5.20 -23.65
N ALA A 143 -16.66 5.93 -24.55
CA ALA A 143 -15.29 5.64 -24.95
C ALA A 143 -14.35 5.94 -23.76
N VAL A 144 -13.48 4.99 -23.43
CA VAL A 144 -12.51 5.13 -22.35
C VAL A 144 -11.15 4.66 -22.85
N ASP A 145 -10.17 5.54 -22.69
CA ASP A 145 -8.77 5.27 -23.00
C ASP A 145 -7.94 5.51 -21.72
N LEU A 146 -7.48 4.41 -21.12
CA LEU A 146 -6.65 4.39 -19.93
C LEU A 146 -5.17 4.20 -20.29
N ASN A 147 -4.76 4.49 -21.52
CA ASN A 147 -3.35 4.54 -21.88
C ASN A 147 -2.60 5.57 -21.03
N LEU A 148 -1.38 5.22 -20.61
CA LEU A 148 -0.63 6.04 -19.67
C LEU A 148 -0.36 7.47 -20.19
N GLN A 149 -0.14 7.62 -21.50
CA GLN A 149 0.03 8.94 -22.13
C GLN A 149 -1.25 9.79 -22.06
N VAL A 150 -2.41 9.17 -22.25
CA VAL A 150 -3.72 9.82 -22.14
C VAL A 150 -3.99 10.21 -20.69
N LEU A 151 -3.78 9.28 -19.76
CA LEU A 151 -3.92 9.53 -18.33
C LEU A 151 -3.00 10.67 -17.85
N TYR A 152 -1.76 10.74 -18.32
CA TYR A 152 -0.86 11.85 -17.98
C TYR A 152 -1.34 13.20 -18.51
N ARG A 153 -1.97 13.23 -19.69
CA ARG A 153 -2.51 14.47 -20.26
C ARG A 153 -3.78 14.92 -19.53
N GLU A 154 -4.64 13.98 -19.16
CA GLU A 154 -6.00 14.27 -18.69
C GLU A 154 -6.13 14.26 -17.17
N GLN A 155 -5.18 13.65 -16.45
CA GLN A 155 -5.18 13.53 -15.00
C GLN A 155 -3.87 14.12 -14.42
N PRO A 156 -3.78 15.45 -14.21
CA PRO A 156 -2.55 16.11 -13.76
C PRO A 156 -1.98 15.53 -12.46
N ARG A 157 -2.86 15.05 -11.57
CA ARG A 157 -2.44 14.42 -10.33
C ARG A 157 -1.77 13.06 -10.57
N LEU A 158 -2.33 12.24 -11.45
CA LEU A 158 -1.74 10.95 -11.83
C LEU A 158 -0.40 11.20 -12.52
N GLN A 159 -0.36 12.16 -13.46
CA GLN A 159 0.88 12.59 -14.09
C GLN A 159 1.95 12.93 -13.06
N ARG A 160 1.62 13.72 -12.03
CA ARG A 160 2.59 14.08 -11.00
C ARG A 160 3.02 12.88 -10.13
N ASN A 161 2.11 11.95 -9.85
CA ASN A 161 2.24 10.96 -8.77
C ASN A 161 2.65 9.55 -9.22
N TYR A 162 2.59 9.24 -10.50
CA TYR A 162 2.74 7.87 -10.99
C TYR A 162 3.81 7.76 -12.06
N LEU A 163 4.81 6.91 -11.80
CA LEU A 163 5.97 6.60 -12.65
C LEU A 163 6.72 7.83 -13.18
N GLN A 164 6.74 8.90 -12.40
CA GLN A 164 7.60 10.05 -12.69
C GLN A 164 8.94 9.92 -11.99
N PRO A 165 10.05 10.30 -12.67
CA PRO A 165 11.34 10.48 -12.03
C PRO A 165 11.29 11.57 -10.95
N VAL A 166 11.84 11.27 -9.78
CA VAL A 166 11.99 12.18 -8.63
C VAL A 166 13.35 11.95 -7.98
N SER A 167 13.70 12.80 -7.01
CA SER A 167 14.84 12.55 -6.11
C SER A 167 14.36 12.31 -4.68
N PHE A 168 15.22 11.78 -3.81
CA PHE A 168 14.93 11.68 -2.38
C PHE A 168 14.71 13.05 -1.68
N ALA A 169 15.19 14.13 -2.30
CA ALA A 169 14.99 15.50 -1.84
C ALA A 169 13.66 16.10 -2.33
N ASP A 170 12.80 15.34 -3.01
CA ASP A 170 11.49 15.83 -3.46
C ASP A 170 10.66 16.37 -2.26
N PRO A 171 10.07 17.59 -2.37
CA PRO A 171 9.32 18.19 -1.28
C PRO A 171 8.13 17.35 -0.79
N ARG A 172 7.59 16.46 -1.64
CA ARG A 172 6.53 15.53 -1.23
C ARG A 172 6.98 14.62 -0.09
N PHE A 173 8.27 14.39 0.07
CA PHE A 173 8.84 13.51 1.09
C PHE A 173 9.28 14.26 2.36
N ASP A 174 9.01 15.57 2.45
CA ASP A 174 9.36 16.40 3.61
C ASP A 174 8.56 16.06 4.86
N GLN A 175 9.15 16.43 6.01
CA GLN A 175 8.59 16.20 7.34
C GLN A 175 7.15 16.72 7.50
N ALA A 176 6.82 17.88 6.93
CA ALA A 176 5.45 18.41 6.98
C ALA A 176 4.42 17.46 6.34
N ASN A 177 4.80 16.78 5.27
CA ASN A 177 3.93 15.82 4.58
C ASN A 177 3.88 14.47 5.31
N ILE A 178 4.94 14.10 6.02
CA ILE A 178 4.93 12.95 6.94
C ILE A 178 3.91 13.19 8.06
N GLU A 179 3.96 14.36 8.70
CA GLU A 179 3.01 14.74 9.76
C GLU A 179 1.58 14.84 9.23
N LEU A 180 1.41 15.40 8.02
CA LEU A 180 0.12 15.43 7.34
C LEU A 180 -0.42 14.01 7.11
N GLY A 181 0.40 13.09 6.60
CA GLY A 181 0.01 11.70 6.36
C GLY A 181 -0.34 10.92 7.63
N ALA A 182 0.23 11.29 8.77
CA ALA A 182 -0.02 10.67 10.07
C ALA A 182 -1.30 11.18 10.74
N TRP A 183 -1.51 12.50 10.74
CA TRP A 183 -2.52 13.16 11.57
C TRP A 183 -3.66 13.82 10.79
N GLN A 184 -3.47 14.02 9.49
CA GLN A 184 -4.48 14.53 8.56
C GLN A 184 -4.49 13.71 7.25
N PRO A 185 -4.64 12.37 7.34
CA PRO A 185 -4.49 11.48 6.20
C PRO A 185 -5.46 11.79 5.04
N LEU A 186 -6.64 12.35 5.30
CA LEU A 186 -7.58 12.68 4.22
C LEU A 186 -7.16 13.94 3.47
N THR A 187 -6.64 14.94 4.19
CA THR A 187 -6.00 16.10 3.56
C THR A 187 -4.77 15.67 2.78
N PHE A 188 -3.93 14.77 3.30
CA PHE A 188 -2.84 14.16 2.52
C PHE A 188 -3.37 13.53 1.23
N LEU A 189 -4.45 12.74 1.31
CA LEU A 189 -5.10 12.12 0.15
C LEU A 189 -5.79 13.11 -0.79
N ARG A 190 -6.08 14.33 -0.37
CA ARG A 190 -6.61 15.40 -1.25
C ARG A 190 -5.48 16.17 -1.94
N GLU A 191 -4.43 16.51 -1.21
CA GLU A 191 -3.37 17.42 -1.65
C GLU A 191 -2.21 16.70 -2.35
N LEU A 192 -1.70 15.63 -1.73
CA LEU A 192 -0.59 14.84 -2.25
C LEU A 192 -1.11 13.62 -2.97
N GLY A 193 -1.75 12.71 -2.23
CA GLY A 193 -2.25 11.43 -2.71
C GLY A 193 -1.19 10.35 -2.65
N TYR A 194 -1.62 9.10 -2.84
CA TYR A 194 -0.68 8.01 -3.05
C TYR A 194 0.25 8.32 -4.23
N GLY A 195 1.48 7.86 -4.14
CA GLY A 195 2.45 7.98 -5.22
C GLY A 195 3.30 6.74 -5.38
N LEU A 196 3.65 6.46 -6.63
CA LEU A 196 4.61 5.44 -7.02
C LEU A 196 5.59 6.13 -7.97
N TYR A 197 6.77 6.46 -7.45
CA TYR A 197 7.75 7.28 -8.16
C TYR A 197 8.93 6.46 -8.61
N LEU A 198 9.68 6.96 -9.58
CA LEU A 198 10.95 6.38 -10.02
C LEU A 198 12.11 7.29 -9.57
N LEU A 199 13.29 6.73 -9.30
CA LEU A 199 14.50 7.57 -9.10
C LEU A 199 15.22 7.91 -10.40
N ALA A 200 14.90 7.23 -11.49
CA ALA A 200 15.40 7.48 -12.84
C ALA A 200 14.30 7.14 -13.86
N PRO A 201 14.34 7.66 -15.10
CA PRO A 201 13.43 7.23 -16.15
C PRO A 201 13.38 5.70 -16.28
N TRP A 202 12.20 5.16 -16.58
CA TRP A 202 11.99 3.72 -16.68
C TRP A 202 12.93 3.08 -17.70
N ASP A 203 13.63 2.03 -17.29
CA ASP A 203 14.45 1.18 -18.16
C ASP A 203 13.88 -0.26 -18.17
N PRO A 204 13.41 -0.77 -19.32
CA PRO A 204 12.82 -2.11 -19.41
C PRO A 204 13.81 -3.25 -19.15
N ASN A 205 15.12 -2.96 -19.15
CA ASN A 205 16.16 -3.97 -18.87
C ASN A 205 16.47 -4.12 -17.38
N LYS A 206 15.92 -3.24 -16.53
CA LYS A 206 16.17 -3.24 -15.09
C LYS A 206 15.06 -3.92 -14.31
N GLU A 207 15.45 -4.52 -13.19
CA GLU A 207 14.54 -5.19 -12.26
C GLU A 207 13.94 -4.18 -11.28
N PRO A 208 12.61 -4.00 -11.23
CA PRO A 208 11.99 -3.07 -10.28
C PRO A 208 12.13 -3.53 -8.83
N ILE A 209 12.51 -2.62 -7.94
CA ILE A 209 12.43 -2.80 -6.48
C ILE A 209 11.43 -1.77 -5.93
N PHE A 210 10.30 -2.24 -5.41
CA PHE A 210 9.31 -1.41 -4.74
C PHE A 210 9.73 -1.19 -3.28
N LEU A 211 9.96 0.07 -2.91
CA LEU A 211 10.40 0.50 -1.60
C LEU A 211 9.21 1.04 -0.80
N VAL A 212 8.85 0.36 0.29
CA VAL A 212 7.64 0.64 1.08
C VAL A 212 8.03 1.12 2.49
N HIS A 213 7.86 2.41 2.75
CA HIS A 213 8.25 3.03 4.02
C HIS A 213 7.32 2.67 5.20
N GLY A 214 7.81 2.90 6.43
CA GLY A 214 7.08 2.66 7.67
C GLY A 214 6.14 3.80 8.12
N ILE A 215 5.67 3.69 9.37
CA ILE A 215 4.84 4.71 10.02
C ILE A 215 5.66 5.99 10.25
N ASN A 216 5.05 7.17 10.09
CA ASN A 216 5.70 8.47 10.28
C ASN A 216 7.04 8.58 9.53
N SER A 217 7.07 8.06 8.31
CA SER A 217 8.25 7.96 7.44
C SER A 217 7.90 8.40 6.03
N SER A 218 8.90 8.52 5.18
CA SER A 218 8.74 8.81 3.75
C SER A 218 9.79 8.05 2.94
N PRO A 219 9.68 8.04 1.60
CA PRO A 219 10.69 7.43 0.75
C PRO A 219 12.12 7.93 0.96
N ARG A 220 12.31 9.13 1.52
CA ARG A 220 13.63 9.70 1.83
C ARG A 220 14.50 8.77 2.68
N ASN A 221 13.89 8.00 3.58
CA ASN A 221 14.61 7.15 4.52
C ASN A 221 15.33 5.96 3.85
N TRP A 222 15.04 5.67 2.58
CA TRP A 222 15.74 4.64 1.82
C TRP A 222 17.10 5.10 1.28
N GLN A 223 17.34 6.42 1.18
CA GLN A 223 18.44 7.00 0.42
C GLN A 223 19.80 6.38 0.75
N GLU A 224 20.11 6.21 2.02
CA GLU A 224 21.40 5.70 2.46
C GLU A 224 21.56 4.20 2.17
N LEU A 225 20.53 3.40 2.48
CA LEU A 225 20.57 1.96 2.24
C LEU A 225 20.78 1.62 0.76
N VAL A 226 20.07 2.34 -0.11
CA VAL A 226 20.05 2.04 -1.55
C VAL A 226 21.18 2.70 -2.32
N ALA A 227 21.98 3.57 -1.68
CA ALA A 227 23.11 4.24 -2.32
C ALA A 227 24.16 3.26 -2.89
N ASN A 228 24.23 2.04 -2.34
CA ASN A 228 25.13 0.98 -2.78
C ASN A 228 24.44 -0.14 -3.56
N LEU A 229 23.13 0.01 -3.90
CA LEU A 229 22.47 -0.95 -4.79
C LEU A 229 22.99 -0.77 -6.22
N ASP A 230 23.09 -1.87 -6.96
CA ASP A 230 23.45 -1.86 -8.36
C ASP A 230 22.35 -1.19 -9.19
N THR A 231 22.52 0.11 -9.46
CA THR A 231 21.57 0.91 -10.25
C THR A 231 21.61 0.59 -11.73
N GLU A 232 22.58 -0.19 -12.22
CA GLU A 232 22.58 -0.70 -13.60
C GLU A 232 21.64 -1.89 -13.73
N ARG A 233 21.50 -2.69 -12.67
CA ARG A 233 20.55 -3.82 -12.63
C ARG A 233 19.16 -3.44 -12.12
N PHE A 234 19.06 -2.56 -11.12
CA PHE A 234 17.81 -2.31 -10.40
C PHE A 234 17.19 -0.95 -10.73
N GLN A 235 15.87 -0.96 -10.91
CA GLN A 235 15.03 0.25 -11.03
C GLN A 235 14.31 0.47 -9.70
N LEU A 236 14.59 1.56 -9.00
CA LEU A 236 13.99 1.82 -7.69
C LEU A 236 12.64 2.55 -7.83
N LEU A 237 11.59 1.97 -7.24
CA LEU A 237 10.25 2.53 -7.18
C LEU A 237 9.91 2.93 -5.74
N LEU A 238 9.55 4.19 -5.55
CA LEU A 238 9.23 4.76 -4.23
C LEU A 238 7.71 4.78 -4.03
N TYR A 239 7.20 3.94 -3.13
CA TYR A 239 5.79 3.99 -2.74
C TYR A 239 5.60 4.97 -1.57
N HIS A 240 4.86 6.05 -1.80
CA HIS A 240 4.55 7.07 -0.80
C HIS A 240 3.07 7.06 -0.45
N PHE A 241 2.76 6.89 0.83
CA PHE A 241 1.39 6.76 1.32
C PHE A 241 1.21 7.42 2.69
N PRO A 242 -0.01 7.86 3.05
CA PRO A 242 -0.27 8.41 4.38
C PRO A 242 -0.22 7.29 5.41
N SER A 243 0.59 7.42 6.46
CA SER A 243 0.74 6.36 7.46
C SER A 243 -0.40 6.28 8.49
N GLY A 244 -1.32 7.25 8.50
CA GLY A 244 -2.46 7.30 9.44
C GLY A 244 -3.74 6.59 8.98
N VAL A 245 -3.82 6.16 7.71
CA VAL A 245 -4.99 5.45 7.17
C VAL A 245 -5.02 3.98 7.60
N PRO A 246 -6.17 3.29 7.50
CA PRO A 246 -6.22 1.84 7.63
C PRO A 246 -5.20 1.16 6.72
N LEU A 247 -4.43 0.22 7.25
CA LEU A 247 -3.31 -0.41 6.54
C LEU A 247 -3.77 -1.15 5.29
N ASN A 248 -4.98 -1.72 5.32
CA ASN A 248 -5.56 -2.40 4.16
C ASN A 248 -5.81 -1.44 2.98
N ASN A 249 -6.03 -0.15 3.22
CA ASN A 249 -6.22 0.83 2.14
C ASN A 249 -4.89 1.08 1.41
N SER A 250 -3.80 1.28 2.15
CA SER A 250 -2.46 1.41 1.57
C SER A 250 -2.02 0.12 0.88
N ALA A 251 -2.31 -1.05 1.46
CA ALA A 251 -2.02 -2.33 0.84
C ALA A 251 -2.77 -2.52 -0.49
N TYR A 252 -4.05 -2.17 -0.53
CA TYR A 252 -4.84 -2.20 -1.76
C TYR A 252 -4.31 -1.22 -2.82
N MET A 253 -3.93 0.00 -2.44
CA MET A 253 -3.35 0.94 -3.40
C MET A 253 -1.97 0.51 -3.91
N LEU A 254 -1.18 -0.16 -3.08
CA LEU A 254 0.09 -0.77 -3.49
C LEU A 254 -0.15 -1.96 -4.44
N SER A 255 -1.13 -2.83 -4.16
CA SER A 255 -1.44 -3.96 -5.05
C SER A 255 -1.87 -3.47 -6.44
N LEU A 256 -2.69 -2.42 -6.51
CA LEU A 256 -3.03 -1.78 -7.79
C LEU A 256 -1.80 -1.26 -8.53
N GLY A 257 -0.87 -0.60 -7.83
CA GLY A 257 0.38 -0.13 -8.43
C GLY A 257 1.26 -1.26 -8.95
N LEU A 258 1.34 -2.37 -8.21
CA LEU A 258 2.06 -3.59 -8.61
C LEU A 258 1.43 -4.20 -9.87
N ARG A 259 0.11 -4.42 -9.88
CA ARG A 259 -0.62 -4.95 -11.06
C ARG A 259 -0.47 -4.05 -12.28
N ASP A 260 -0.57 -2.73 -12.10
CA ASP A 260 -0.47 -1.78 -13.21
C ASP A 260 0.94 -1.80 -13.82
N VAL A 261 2.00 -1.82 -13.00
CA VAL A 261 3.39 -2.00 -13.46
C VAL A 261 3.57 -3.35 -14.17
N GLN A 262 3.04 -4.45 -13.61
CA GLN A 262 3.14 -5.77 -14.26
C GLN A 262 2.46 -5.79 -15.63
N ARG A 263 1.28 -5.22 -15.75
CA ARG A 263 0.50 -5.26 -16.99
C ARG A 263 1.04 -4.33 -18.07
N ARG A 264 1.41 -3.10 -17.70
CA ARG A 264 1.89 -2.09 -18.65
C ARG A 264 3.34 -2.30 -19.04
N LEU A 265 4.20 -2.60 -18.07
CA LEU A 265 5.65 -2.60 -18.26
C LEU A 265 6.25 -4.00 -18.37
N LYS A 266 5.50 -5.03 -17.91
CA LYS A 266 5.85 -6.45 -18.02
C LYS A 266 7.30 -6.76 -17.66
N PRO A 267 7.81 -6.30 -16.50
CA PRO A 267 9.19 -6.57 -16.13
C PRO A 267 9.41 -8.08 -16.01
N ALA A 268 10.57 -8.55 -16.49
CA ALA A 268 10.93 -9.97 -16.43
C ALA A 268 11.00 -10.49 -14.99
N ARG A 269 11.39 -9.61 -14.05
CA ARG A 269 11.51 -9.90 -12.62
C ARG A 269 11.37 -8.61 -11.81
N PHE A 270 10.76 -8.69 -10.63
CA PHE A 270 10.66 -7.57 -9.68
C PHE A 270 10.71 -8.03 -8.22
N HIS A 271 10.87 -7.06 -7.31
CA HIS A 271 11.10 -7.27 -5.88
C HIS A 271 10.37 -6.25 -5.02
N VAL A 272 10.13 -6.60 -3.76
CA VAL A 272 9.59 -5.67 -2.77
C VAL A 272 10.52 -5.62 -1.55
N MET A 273 10.83 -4.40 -1.12
CA MET A 273 11.57 -4.10 0.09
C MET A 273 10.71 -3.19 0.98
N ALA A 274 10.60 -3.54 2.25
CA ALA A 274 9.71 -2.83 3.16
C ALA A 274 10.31 -2.67 4.55
N HIS A 275 10.10 -1.49 5.15
CA HIS A 275 10.60 -1.17 6.48
C HIS A 275 9.46 -0.98 7.48
N SER A 276 9.62 -1.51 8.69
CA SER A 276 8.69 -1.30 9.80
C SER A 276 7.25 -1.64 9.41
N MET A 277 6.28 -0.79 9.73
CA MET A 277 4.87 -0.92 9.33
C MET A 277 4.68 -1.15 7.82
N GLY A 278 5.60 -0.67 6.98
CA GLY A 278 5.59 -0.89 5.54
C GLY A 278 5.64 -2.37 5.17
N GLY A 279 6.26 -3.22 6.00
CA GLY A 279 6.27 -4.67 5.78
C GLY A 279 4.89 -5.31 5.90
N LEU A 280 4.04 -4.79 6.79
CA LEU A 280 2.65 -5.23 6.92
C LEU A 280 1.83 -4.83 5.68
N VAL A 281 1.99 -3.58 5.24
CA VAL A 281 1.36 -3.04 4.02
C VAL A 281 1.78 -3.84 2.80
N ALA A 282 3.08 -4.05 2.61
CA ALA A 282 3.66 -4.81 1.51
C ALA A 282 3.13 -6.24 1.50
N ARG A 283 3.24 -6.97 2.62
CA ARG A 283 2.78 -8.36 2.70
C ARG A 283 1.30 -8.49 2.34
N ARG A 284 0.44 -7.61 2.87
CA ARG A 284 -0.98 -7.62 2.54
C ARG A 284 -1.23 -7.32 1.06
N ALA A 285 -0.49 -6.40 0.46
CA ALA A 285 -0.59 -6.10 -0.97
C ALA A 285 -0.20 -7.31 -1.83
N LEU A 286 0.82 -8.06 -1.43
CA LEU A 286 1.26 -9.26 -2.13
C LEU A 286 0.21 -10.39 -2.08
N GLN A 287 -0.50 -10.55 -0.96
CA GLN A 287 -1.62 -11.51 -0.86
C GLN A 287 -2.80 -11.15 -1.76
N MET A 288 -2.91 -9.90 -2.23
CA MET A 288 -3.95 -9.48 -3.15
C MET A 288 -3.58 -9.75 -4.61
N LEU A 289 -2.34 -10.10 -4.93
CA LEU A 289 -1.95 -10.42 -6.30
C LEU A 289 -2.45 -11.82 -6.68
N ASN A 290 -2.97 -11.96 -7.90
CA ASN A 290 -3.24 -13.27 -8.48
C ASN A 290 -1.90 -13.96 -8.87
N ALA A 291 -1.99 -15.19 -9.38
CA ALA A 291 -0.81 -15.94 -9.80
C ALA A 291 -0.02 -15.25 -10.92
N ASP A 292 -0.71 -14.62 -11.88
CA ASP A 292 -0.08 -13.95 -13.02
C ASP A 292 0.65 -12.67 -12.62
N ASP A 293 0.05 -11.85 -11.74
CA ASP A 293 0.63 -10.60 -11.26
C ASP A 293 1.80 -10.84 -10.28
N SER A 294 1.86 -12.01 -9.63
CA SER A 294 2.93 -12.36 -8.69
C SER A 294 4.01 -13.29 -9.28
N ARG A 295 3.82 -13.83 -10.49
CA ARG A 295 4.70 -14.87 -11.08
C ARG A 295 6.18 -14.50 -11.13
N ASN A 296 6.48 -13.22 -11.33
CA ASN A 296 7.83 -12.68 -11.49
C ASN A 296 8.33 -11.92 -10.25
N LEU A 297 7.59 -11.98 -9.14
CA LEU A 297 8.01 -11.44 -7.85
C LEU A 297 8.92 -12.45 -7.16
N CYS A 298 10.21 -12.18 -7.05
CA CYS A 298 11.14 -13.18 -6.53
C CYS A 298 11.59 -12.94 -5.09
N LEU A 299 11.66 -11.69 -4.65
CA LEU A 299 12.12 -11.34 -3.30
C LEU A 299 11.11 -10.43 -2.61
N PHE A 300 10.81 -10.77 -1.36
CA PHE A 300 10.15 -9.90 -0.41
C PHE A 300 11.05 -9.74 0.82
N ILE A 301 11.70 -8.59 0.94
CA ILE A 301 12.65 -8.32 2.02
C ILE A 301 12.03 -7.34 3.01
N THR A 302 12.09 -7.68 4.29
CA THR A 302 11.55 -6.86 5.37
C THR A 302 12.62 -6.48 6.36
N LEU A 303 12.54 -5.24 6.86
CA LEU A 303 13.46 -4.66 7.81
C LEU A 303 12.66 -4.16 9.02
N ALA A 304 12.90 -4.73 10.20
CA ALA A 304 12.28 -4.30 11.46
C ALA A 304 10.73 -4.32 11.46
N THR A 305 10.11 -5.27 10.76
CA THR A 305 8.65 -5.29 10.59
C THR A 305 7.94 -5.81 11.86
N PRO A 306 6.97 -5.07 12.43
CA PRO A 306 6.22 -5.50 13.61
C PRO A 306 5.09 -6.47 13.25
N TRP A 307 5.40 -7.75 12.96
CA TRP A 307 4.41 -8.72 12.49
C TRP A 307 3.25 -8.98 13.45
N ASN A 308 3.47 -8.87 14.77
CA ASN A 308 2.40 -8.96 15.77
C ASN A 308 1.89 -7.58 16.22
N GLY A 309 2.19 -6.52 15.47
CA GLY A 309 1.76 -5.17 15.79
C GLY A 309 2.55 -4.53 16.91
N HIS A 310 1.97 -3.51 17.53
CA HIS A 310 2.66 -2.70 18.53
C HIS A 310 1.78 -2.46 19.78
N PRO A 311 2.23 -2.80 21.01
CA PRO A 311 1.43 -2.68 22.24
C PRO A 311 0.90 -1.26 22.53
N SER A 312 1.64 -0.22 22.13
CA SER A 312 1.18 1.17 22.28
C SER A 312 -0.08 1.48 21.46
N ALA A 313 -0.30 0.81 20.32
CA ALA A 313 -1.52 0.99 19.53
C ALA A 313 -2.75 0.50 20.32
N ALA A 314 -2.65 -0.69 20.92
CA ALA A 314 -3.71 -1.22 21.79
C ALA A 314 -3.95 -0.35 23.04
N THR A 315 -2.88 0.21 23.61
CA THR A 315 -2.98 1.14 24.74
C THR A 315 -3.63 2.46 24.32
N GLY A 316 -3.26 3.00 23.17
CA GLY A 316 -3.84 4.20 22.56
C GLY A 316 -5.34 4.06 22.37
N LEU A 317 -5.79 2.94 21.79
CA LEU A 317 -7.22 2.64 21.60
C LEU A 317 -8.02 2.59 22.90
N LYS A 318 -7.40 2.19 24.02
CA LYS A 318 -8.06 2.11 25.34
C LYS A 318 -8.06 3.44 26.09
N ARG A 319 -7.04 4.27 25.88
CA ARG A 319 -6.77 5.47 26.70
C ARG A 319 -7.10 6.79 26.03
N MET A 320 -7.17 6.83 24.70
CA MET A 320 -7.42 8.06 23.95
C MET A 320 -8.88 8.14 23.51
N PRO A 321 -9.51 9.33 23.58
CA PRO A 321 -10.90 9.52 23.17
C PRO A 321 -11.10 9.53 21.64
N VAL A 322 -10.01 9.57 20.87
CA VAL A 322 -10.03 9.62 19.40
C VAL A 322 -9.66 8.25 18.83
N GLU A 323 -10.48 7.75 17.91
CA GLU A 323 -10.17 6.54 17.17
C GLU A 323 -9.15 6.83 16.06
N VAL A 324 -7.91 6.37 16.25
CA VAL A 324 -6.89 6.43 15.22
C VAL A 324 -6.98 5.16 14.35
N PRO A 325 -7.32 5.25 13.05
CA PRO A 325 -7.62 4.06 12.24
C PRO A 325 -6.44 3.08 12.13
N VAL A 326 -5.23 3.58 11.91
CA VAL A 326 -4.04 2.73 11.82
C VAL A 326 -3.74 1.99 13.13
N TRP A 327 -4.11 2.55 14.30
CA TRP A 327 -3.91 1.86 15.58
C TRP A 327 -4.81 0.64 15.73
N LYS A 328 -6.02 0.65 15.13
CA LYS A 328 -6.90 -0.54 15.10
C LYS A 328 -6.23 -1.69 14.36
N ASP A 329 -5.52 -1.41 13.27
CA ASP A 329 -4.82 -2.43 12.50
C ASP A 329 -3.48 -2.83 13.14
N LEU A 330 -2.77 -1.91 13.79
CA LEU A 330 -1.49 -2.17 14.48
C LEU A 330 -1.63 -2.79 15.88
N ALA A 331 -2.81 -2.77 16.48
CA ALA A 331 -3.01 -3.37 17.79
C ALA A 331 -2.75 -4.89 17.74
N PRO A 332 -1.94 -5.45 18.65
CA PRO A 332 -1.71 -6.90 18.70
C PRO A 332 -3.03 -7.68 18.72
N GLY A 333 -3.10 -8.70 17.86
CA GLY A 333 -4.31 -9.52 17.69
C GLY A 333 -5.42 -8.86 16.86
N SER A 334 -5.17 -7.74 16.18
CA SER A 334 -6.16 -7.13 15.27
C SER A 334 -6.55 -8.09 14.14
N PRO A 335 -7.77 -7.97 13.59
CA PRO A 335 -8.18 -8.75 12.42
C PRO A 335 -7.24 -8.57 11.22
N TYR A 336 -6.64 -7.38 11.07
CA TYR A 336 -5.69 -7.11 9.98
C TYR A 336 -4.42 -7.96 10.12
N LEU A 337 -3.81 -8.00 11.31
CA LEU A 337 -2.59 -8.78 11.55
C LEU A 337 -2.84 -10.29 11.41
N GLN A 338 -4.00 -10.77 11.89
CA GLN A 338 -4.39 -12.17 11.75
C GLN A 338 -4.51 -12.60 10.27
N GLN A 339 -4.94 -11.69 9.38
CA GLN A 339 -5.08 -11.97 7.94
C GLN A 339 -3.74 -12.08 7.21
N LEU A 340 -2.66 -11.46 7.72
CA LEU A 340 -1.36 -11.44 7.04
C LEU A 340 -0.79 -12.83 6.78
N PHE A 341 -1.13 -13.83 7.59
CA PHE A 341 -0.65 -15.21 7.47
C PHE A 341 -1.78 -16.22 7.30
N ALA A 342 -3.02 -15.76 7.09
CA ALA A 342 -4.16 -16.64 6.81
C ALA A 342 -4.06 -17.32 5.44
N THR A 343 -3.34 -16.70 4.52
CA THR A 343 -2.99 -17.26 3.21
C THR A 343 -1.49 -17.07 3.00
N PRO A 344 -0.71 -18.16 2.82
CA PRO A 344 0.72 -18.05 2.60
C PRO A 344 1.02 -17.34 1.28
N LEU A 345 2.16 -16.65 1.21
CA LEU A 345 2.63 -16.15 -0.07
C LEU A 345 3.00 -17.32 -1.01
N PRO A 346 2.84 -17.17 -2.34
CA PRO A 346 3.34 -18.13 -3.30
C PRO A 346 4.78 -18.57 -3.03
N ALA A 347 5.05 -19.87 -3.09
CA ALA A 347 6.31 -20.47 -2.65
C ALA A 347 7.57 -19.98 -3.42
N HIS A 348 7.40 -19.42 -4.62
CA HIS A 348 8.51 -18.83 -5.39
C HIS A 348 8.95 -17.45 -4.87
N ILE A 349 8.12 -16.78 -4.06
CA ILE A 349 8.46 -15.50 -3.44
C ILE A 349 9.30 -15.79 -2.20
N ARG A 350 10.60 -15.47 -2.25
CA ARG A 350 11.50 -15.71 -1.11
C ARG A 350 11.39 -14.56 -0.12
N GLN A 351 10.86 -14.86 1.06
CA GLN A 351 10.78 -13.87 2.14
C GLN A 351 12.10 -13.85 2.93
N TRP A 352 12.73 -12.67 3.01
CA TRP A 352 13.87 -12.43 3.88
C TRP A 352 13.47 -11.48 5.00
N MET A 353 13.77 -11.87 6.23
CA MET A 353 13.51 -11.08 7.43
C MET A 353 14.82 -10.59 8.04
N LEU A 354 14.99 -9.27 8.06
CA LEU A 354 16.07 -8.60 8.78
C LEU A 354 15.45 -7.94 10.02
N VAL A 355 15.81 -8.47 11.18
CA VAL A 355 15.26 -8.13 12.49
C VAL A 355 16.29 -7.30 13.24
N SER A 356 15.88 -6.15 13.79
CA SER A 356 16.72 -5.33 14.66
C SER A 356 16.47 -5.69 16.12
N TYR A 357 17.42 -5.45 17.01
CA TYR A 357 17.24 -5.79 18.43
C TYR A 357 17.93 -4.84 19.43
N THR A 358 18.56 -3.75 18.96
CA THR A 358 19.23 -2.79 19.84
C THR A 358 18.38 -1.55 20.03
N GLY A 359 18.55 -0.85 21.15
CA GLY A 359 17.76 0.34 21.50
C GLY A 359 17.12 0.16 22.87
N ASN A 360 16.47 -0.99 23.11
CA ASN A 360 15.93 -1.41 24.41
C ASN A 360 15.28 -0.25 25.18
N SER A 361 14.34 0.42 24.51
CA SER A 361 13.55 1.50 25.09
C SER A 361 12.85 1.00 26.35
N ARG A 362 12.98 1.76 27.44
CA ARG A 362 12.34 1.47 28.74
C ARG A 362 10.82 1.71 28.72
N LEU A 363 10.28 2.20 27.61
CA LEU A 363 8.84 2.34 27.40
C LEU A 363 8.16 1.01 27.08
N LEU A 364 8.93 -0.02 26.77
CA LEU A 364 8.47 -1.39 26.53
C LEU A 364 9.10 -2.30 27.58
N GLU A 365 8.32 -3.25 28.09
CA GLU A 365 8.78 -4.21 29.10
C GLU A 365 9.71 -5.27 28.49
N GLU A 366 9.50 -5.61 27.22
CA GLU A 366 10.24 -6.64 26.50
C GLU A 366 11.45 -6.07 25.74
N PRO A 367 12.47 -6.90 25.44
CA PRO A 367 13.56 -6.53 24.53
C PRO A 367 13.00 -5.97 23.21
N ASN A 368 13.60 -4.89 22.73
CA ASN A 368 13.08 -4.14 21.59
C ASN A 368 14.19 -3.40 20.85
N ASP A 369 13.92 -3.08 19.59
CA ASP A 369 14.83 -2.33 18.73
C ASP A 369 14.80 -0.80 18.97
N GLY A 370 14.32 -0.37 20.15
CA GLY A 370 14.07 1.02 20.49
C GLY A 370 12.66 1.50 20.12
N VAL A 371 11.96 0.80 19.22
CA VAL A 371 10.58 1.10 18.84
C VAL A 371 9.69 -0.13 18.98
N VAL A 372 10.03 -1.24 18.35
CA VAL A 372 9.20 -2.44 18.23
C VAL A 372 9.70 -3.54 19.17
N PRO A 373 8.80 -4.23 19.92
CA PRO A 373 9.18 -5.43 20.67
C PRO A 373 9.72 -6.52 19.75
N LEU A 374 10.81 -7.16 20.17
CA LEU A 374 11.44 -8.24 19.41
C LEU A 374 10.49 -9.42 19.18
N THR A 375 9.58 -9.68 20.12
CA THR A 375 8.50 -10.67 20.02
C THR A 375 7.51 -10.36 18.88
N SER A 376 7.38 -9.09 18.50
CA SER A 376 6.57 -8.69 17.35
C SER A 376 7.31 -8.88 16.04
N GLU A 377 8.60 -8.54 15.98
CA GLU A 377 9.44 -8.80 14.81
C GLU A 377 9.67 -10.30 14.54
N LEU A 378 9.63 -11.13 15.58
CA LEU A 378 9.83 -12.57 15.52
C LEU A 378 8.52 -13.37 15.66
N SER A 379 7.43 -12.90 15.05
CA SER A 379 6.19 -13.68 15.01
C SER A 379 6.44 -15.07 14.39
N ASN A 380 5.93 -16.14 15.03
CA ASN A 380 6.12 -17.52 14.56
C ASN A 380 5.68 -17.69 13.10
N ALA A 381 4.50 -17.18 12.74
CA ALA A 381 3.98 -17.28 11.36
C ALA A 381 4.89 -16.58 10.33
N ALA A 382 5.52 -15.46 10.73
CA ALA A 382 6.49 -14.78 9.88
C ALA A 382 7.78 -15.58 9.72
N GLN A 383 8.26 -16.20 10.80
CA GLN A 383 9.44 -17.06 10.79
C GLN A 383 9.21 -18.32 9.94
N ASP A 384 8.03 -18.93 10.05
CA ASP A 384 7.67 -20.16 9.32
C ASP A 384 7.66 -19.95 7.80
N GLU A 385 7.30 -18.76 7.33
CA GLU A 385 7.33 -18.39 5.90
C GLU A 385 8.67 -17.77 5.45
N ALA A 386 9.58 -17.46 6.37
CA ALA A 386 10.86 -16.85 6.02
C ALA A 386 11.83 -17.86 5.41
N THR A 387 12.33 -17.57 4.21
CA THR A 387 13.43 -18.35 3.60
C THR A 387 14.77 -18.08 4.32
N ARG A 388 14.92 -16.86 4.85
CA ARG A 388 16.09 -16.43 5.62
C ARG A 388 15.66 -15.44 6.71
N LEU A 389 16.25 -15.58 7.89
CA LEU A 389 16.10 -14.67 9.01
C LEU A 389 17.48 -14.25 9.52
N TYR A 390 17.67 -12.95 9.72
CA TYR A 390 18.90 -12.38 10.26
C TYR A 390 18.57 -11.42 11.41
N LEU A 391 19.23 -11.62 12.56
CA LEU A 391 19.20 -10.66 13.66
C LEU A 391 20.39 -9.70 13.52
N LEU A 392 20.12 -8.41 13.58
CA LEU A 392 21.09 -7.34 13.36
C LEU A 392 21.25 -6.48 14.61
N ASN A 393 22.50 -6.20 14.97
CA ASN A 393 22.87 -5.32 16.08
C ASN A 393 22.62 -3.85 15.71
N GLU A 394 21.39 -3.55 15.35
CA GLU A 394 20.88 -2.27 14.87
C GLU A 394 19.61 -1.94 15.64
N ASN A 395 19.24 -0.67 15.67
CA ASN A 395 17.96 -0.22 16.18
C ASN A 395 16.95 -0.06 15.03
N HIS A 396 15.73 0.31 15.37
CA HIS A 396 14.61 0.37 14.43
C HIS A 396 14.91 1.19 13.15
N THR A 397 15.70 2.25 13.27
CA THR A 397 16.01 3.16 12.16
C THR A 397 17.42 2.95 11.62
N SER A 398 18.41 2.64 12.46
CA SER A 398 19.79 2.42 12.02
C SER A 398 19.95 1.21 11.11
N ILE A 399 18.99 0.28 11.13
CA ILE A 399 18.93 -0.84 10.17
C ILE A 399 18.91 -0.37 8.70
N LEU A 400 18.40 0.85 8.43
CA LEU A 400 18.39 1.49 7.10
C LEU A 400 19.72 2.16 6.72
N GLN A 401 20.66 2.24 7.63
CA GLN A 401 21.99 2.84 7.44
C GLN A 401 23.10 1.82 7.64
N SER A 402 22.72 0.58 8.01
CA SER A 402 23.65 -0.47 8.34
C SER A 402 24.33 -1.02 7.10
N ARG A 403 25.67 -0.99 7.12
CA ARG A 403 26.50 -1.73 6.15
C ARG A 403 26.12 -3.21 6.12
N ARG A 404 25.82 -3.81 7.28
CA ARG A 404 25.45 -5.22 7.35
C ARG A 404 24.12 -5.50 6.64
N THR A 405 23.14 -4.60 6.78
CA THR A 405 21.90 -4.69 5.99
C THR A 405 22.21 -4.67 4.50
N ALA A 406 23.02 -3.71 4.03
CA ALA A 406 23.38 -3.60 2.61
C ALA A 406 24.06 -4.88 2.07
N GLU A 407 24.99 -5.47 2.82
CA GLU A 407 25.65 -6.74 2.47
C GLU A 407 24.66 -7.91 2.36
N LEU A 408 23.65 -7.96 3.24
CA LEU A 408 22.61 -8.99 3.19
C LEU A 408 21.64 -8.79 2.03
N LEU A 409 21.32 -7.54 1.67
CA LEU A 409 20.53 -7.24 0.49
C LEU A 409 21.26 -7.70 -0.78
N GLN A 410 22.54 -7.34 -0.93
CA GLN A 410 23.35 -7.80 -2.04
C GLN A 410 23.38 -9.33 -2.12
N ARG A 411 23.58 -10.01 -0.99
CA ARG A 411 23.51 -11.48 -0.93
C ARG A 411 22.15 -12.03 -1.36
N ALA A 412 21.04 -11.38 -1.00
CA ALA A 412 19.71 -11.80 -1.42
C ALA A 412 19.56 -11.72 -2.94
N PHE A 413 20.01 -10.61 -3.53
CA PHE A 413 19.92 -10.36 -4.97
C PHE A 413 20.88 -11.22 -5.80
N ASP A 414 22.09 -11.49 -5.30
CA ASP A 414 23.09 -12.35 -5.94
C ASP A 414 22.71 -13.84 -5.82
N GLY A 415 21.91 -14.20 -4.81
CA GLY A 415 21.39 -15.55 -4.61
C GLY A 415 20.19 -15.91 -5.52
N LEU A 416 19.74 -14.99 -6.37
CA LEU A 416 18.70 -15.26 -7.36
C LEU A 416 19.25 -16.04 -8.57
N PRO A 417 18.44 -16.92 -9.21
CA PRO A 417 18.80 -17.55 -10.46
C PRO A 417 18.97 -16.49 -11.56
N LYS A 418 19.65 -16.86 -12.65
CA LYS A 418 19.83 -15.97 -13.80
C LYS A 418 18.50 -15.53 -14.41
N GLU A 419 17.54 -16.45 -14.49
CA GLU A 419 16.19 -16.21 -15.03
C GLU A 419 15.13 -16.71 -14.05
N GLY A 420 13.98 -16.03 -14.01
CA GLY A 420 12.85 -16.39 -13.14
C GLY A 420 13.12 -16.21 -11.63
N CYS A 421 12.27 -16.85 -10.82
CA CYS A 421 12.30 -16.80 -9.36
C CYS A 421 12.65 -18.13 -8.67
N GLY A 422 12.48 -19.26 -9.37
CA GLY A 422 12.66 -20.62 -8.84
C GLY A 422 14.07 -21.13 -9.01
#